data_AF-A0A1A8A4E1-F1
#
_entry.id   AF-A0A1A8A4E1-F1
#
_cell.length_a   1.000
_cell.length_b   1.000
_cell.length_c   1.000
_cell.angle_alpha   90.00
_cell.angle_beta   90.00
_cell.angle_gamma   90.00
#
_symmetry.space_group_name_H-M   'P 1'
#
loop_
_entity.id
_entity.type
_entity.pdbx_description
1 polymer ?
#
loop_
_entity_poly.entity_id
_entity_poly.type
_entity_poly.pdbx_seq_one_letter_code
_entity_poly.pdbx_strand_id
1 'polypeptide(L)'
;MTPSICFLLCWLALPLQGLEIFNPEEVEYIRSNATATVGGSVTLGCGTVAPTIYIWGFTKPGTDNNVAVAHNYGLGPKVQAQFGSLGRIQLQENSSALVIEELQKDAAGMYTCQALFDTDEGARITFYFTRLEVEDN
;
A
#
# COMPACT_ATOMS: atom_id res chain seq x y z
N MET A 1 19.06 50.45 -13.13
CA MET A 1 17.73 49.88 -13.40
C MET A 1 17.72 48.43 -12.91
N THR A 2 17.08 48.24 -11.75
CA THR A 2 16.53 47.00 -11.13
C THR A 2 17.33 45.69 -11.12
N PRO A 3 18.29 45.51 -10.17
CA PRO A 3 18.68 44.19 -9.65
C PRO A 3 17.78 43.72 -8.49
N SER A 4 16.91 44.60 -7.95
CA SER A 4 16.12 44.35 -6.74
C SER A 4 14.95 43.36 -6.90
N ILE A 5 14.59 42.98 -8.12
CA ILE A 5 13.46 42.06 -8.35
C ILE A 5 13.85 40.61 -8.05
N CYS A 6 15.13 40.25 -8.17
CA CYS A 6 15.59 38.87 -7.95
C CYS A 6 15.63 38.47 -6.47
N PHE A 7 15.88 39.43 -5.56
CA PHE A 7 15.94 39.18 -4.11
C PHE A 7 14.58 38.91 -3.47
N LEU A 8 13.49 39.46 -4.04
CA LEU A 8 12.12 39.23 -3.56
C LEU A 8 11.59 37.83 -3.93
N LEU A 9 12.11 37.21 -4.98
CA LEU A 9 11.70 35.87 -5.43
C LEU A 9 12.28 34.74 -4.56
N CYS A 10 13.45 34.92 -3.94
CA CYS A 10 14.03 33.91 -3.05
C CYS A 10 13.33 33.82 -1.68
N TRP A 11 12.63 34.87 -1.23
CA TRP A 11 11.94 34.87 0.07
C TRP A 11 10.55 34.21 0.04
N LEU A 12 10.05 33.92 -1.17
CA LEU A 12 8.83 33.12 -1.38
C LEU A 12 9.12 31.64 -1.60
N ALA A 13 10.39 31.22 -1.51
CA ALA A 13 10.74 29.81 -1.44
C ALA A 13 10.30 29.27 -0.07
N LEU A 14 9.02 28.89 0.04
CA LEU A 14 8.55 28.00 1.09
C LEU A 14 9.54 26.83 1.16
N PRO A 15 10.06 26.47 2.34
CA PRO A 15 10.86 25.27 2.45
C PRO A 15 9.99 24.13 1.92
N LEU A 16 10.49 23.44 0.89
CA LEU A 16 9.88 22.21 0.42
C LEU A 16 10.07 21.23 1.58
N GLN A 17 9.10 21.17 2.50
CA GLN A 17 9.10 20.22 3.60
C GLN A 17 8.85 18.86 2.98
N GLY A 18 9.94 18.22 2.54
CA GLY A 18 9.95 16.83 2.17
C GLY A 18 9.76 15.98 3.41
N LEU A 19 9.21 14.78 3.22
CA LEU A 19 9.15 13.77 4.28
C LEU A 19 10.59 13.43 4.72
N GLU A 20 10.93 13.68 5.99
CA GLU A 20 12.22 13.31 6.57
C GLU A 20 12.14 11.89 7.18
N ILE A 21 12.95 10.97 6.63
CA ILE A 21 13.13 9.61 7.15
C ILE A 21 14.36 9.64 8.07
N PHE A 22 14.12 9.71 9.38
CA PHE A 22 15.20 9.89 10.37
C PHE A 22 16.02 8.61 10.62
N ASN A 23 15.47 7.42 10.33
CA ASN A 23 16.17 6.15 10.52
C ASN A 23 15.83 5.14 9.39
N PRO A 24 16.58 5.13 8.27
CA PRO A 24 16.26 4.28 7.13
C PRO A 24 16.49 2.78 7.37
N GLU A 25 17.14 2.40 8.48
CA GLU A 25 17.37 0.98 8.84
C GLU A 25 16.20 0.36 9.62
N GLU A 26 15.29 1.17 10.15
CA GLU A 26 14.15 0.74 10.98
C GLU A 26 12.93 0.43 10.10
N VAL A 27 13.05 -0.64 9.32
CA VAL A 27 11.93 -1.18 8.54
C VAL A 27 11.39 -2.42 9.24
N GLU A 28 10.09 -2.42 9.54
CA GLU A 28 9.43 -3.57 10.13
C GLU A 28 8.86 -4.50 9.05
N TYR A 29 8.98 -5.81 9.27
CA TYR A 29 8.47 -6.84 8.36
C TYR A 29 7.53 -7.77 9.12
N ILE A 30 6.24 -7.69 8.82
CA ILE A 30 5.18 -8.49 9.44
C ILE A 30 4.70 -9.54 8.45
N ARG A 31 4.61 -10.79 8.90
CA ARG A 31 4.16 -11.93 8.08
C ARG A 31 2.90 -12.56 8.67
N SER A 32 1.96 -12.91 7.81
CA SER A 32 0.72 -13.60 8.16
C SER A 32 0.28 -14.54 7.06
N ASN A 33 -0.68 -15.41 7.39
CA ASN A 33 -1.35 -16.28 6.44
C ASN A 33 -2.86 -16.03 6.51
N ALA A 34 -3.55 -16.21 5.39
CA ALA A 34 -4.99 -16.18 5.30
C ALA A 34 -5.46 -17.33 4.40
N THR A 35 -6.66 -17.84 4.69
CA THR A 35 -7.30 -18.91 3.92
C THR A 35 -8.72 -18.48 3.61
N ALA A 36 -9.17 -18.75 2.38
CA ALA A 36 -10.55 -18.54 1.96
C ALA A 36 -10.92 -19.56 0.88
N THR A 37 -12.21 -19.76 0.63
CA THR A 37 -12.69 -20.67 -0.42
C THR A 37 -12.94 -19.93 -1.73
N VAL A 38 -12.88 -20.64 -2.86
CA VAL A 38 -13.31 -20.13 -4.17
C VAL A 38 -14.75 -19.59 -4.08
N GLY A 39 -14.97 -18.39 -4.62
CA GLY A 39 -16.24 -17.66 -4.56
C GLY A 39 -16.48 -16.92 -3.23
N GLY A 40 -15.66 -17.16 -2.21
CA GLY A 40 -15.72 -16.49 -0.92
C GLY A 40 -15.13 -15.08 -0.93
N SER A 41 -14.85 -14.56 0.26
CA SER A 41 -14.22 -13.25 0.46
C SER A 41 -13.13 -13.32 1.52
N VAL A 42 -12.11 -12.48 1.38
CA VAL A 42 -11.05 -12.31 2.38
C VAL A 42 -10.74 -10.83 2.58
N THR A 43 -10.35 -10.47 3.80
CA THR A 43 -9.82 -9.14 4.14
C THR A 43 -8.37 -9.28 4.57
N LEU A 44 -7.46 -8.64 3.86
CA LEU A 44 -6.02 -8.64 4.13
C LEU A 44 -5.64 -7.31 4.78
N GLY A 45 -5.14 -7.37 6.02
CA GLY A 45 -4.77 -6.18 6.79
C GLY A 45 -3.46 -5.54 6.33
N CYS A 46 -3.40 -4.22 6.39
CA CYS A 46 -2.17 -3.43 6.21
C CYS A 46 -1.94 -2.57 7.47
N GLY A 47 -1.82 -3.26 8.60
CA GLY A 47 -1.79 -2.65 9.93
C GLY A 47 -3.18 -2.44 10.54
N THR A 48 -3.19 -1.97 11.78
CA THR A 48 -4.42 -1.65 12.55
C THR A 48 -4.80 -0.17 12.43
N VAL A 49 -3.88 0.67 11.96
CA VAL A 49 -4.06 2.10 11.72
C VAL A 49 -3.81 2.37 10.24
N ALA A 50 -4.61 3.25 9.64
CA ALA A 50 -4.44 3.62 8.25
C ALA A 50 -3.11 4.41 8.07
N PRO A 51 -2.17 3.92 7.24
CA PRO A 51 -0.96 4.66 6.90
C PRO A 51 -1.26 5.86 5.99
N THR A 52 -0.36 6.85 6.02
CA THR A 52 -0.42 8.05 5.17
C THR A 52 -0.35 7.69 3.70
N ILE A 53 0.54 6.76 3.35
CA ILE A 53 0.70 6.21 2.01
C ILE A 53 0.72 4.69 2.11
N TYR A 54 0.06 4.01 1.18
CA TYR A 54 0.22 2.57 1.03
C TYR A 54 0.18 2.10 -0.42
N ILE A 55 0.86 0.99 -0.66
CA ILE A 55 0.82 0.25 -1.93
C ILE A 55 0.60 -1.22 -1.62
N TRP A 56 -0.48 -1.78 -2.17
CA TRP A 56 -0.68 -3.21 -2.23
C TRP A 56 -0.09 -3.77 -3.51
N GLY A 57 0.75 -4.79 -3.38
CA GLY A 57 1.28 -5.60 -4.45
C GLY A 57 0.82 -7.05 -4.33
N PHE A 58 0.73 -7.74 -5.46
CA PHE A 58 0.46 -9.17 -5.56
C PHE A 58 1.60 -9.87 -6.29
N THR A 59 2.03 -11.01 -5.78
CA THR A 59 3.00 -11.89 -6.43
C THR A 59 2.39 -13.28 -6.59
N LYS A 60 2.26 -13.71 -7.85
CA LYS A 60 1.73 -15.03 -8.20
C LYS A 60 2.72 -16.12 -7.77
N PRO A 61 2.26 -17.26 -7.22
CA PRO A 61 3.12 -18.40 -6.90
C PRO A 61 3.96 -18.84 -8.11
N GLY A 62 5.23 -19.14 -7.88
CA GLY A 62 6.18 -19.55 -8.93
C GLY A 62 6.73 -18.39 -9.78
N THR A 63 6.41 -17.14 -9.45
CA THR A 63 6.96 -15.93 -10.09
C THR A 63 7.60 -15.01 -9.06
N ASP A 64 8.44 -14.09 -9.52
CA ASP A 64 9.03 -12.99 -8.74
C ASP A 64 8.37 -11.62 -9.04
N ASN A 65 7.39 -11.61 -9.94
CA ASN A 65 6.74 -10.38 -10.41
C ASN A 65 5.74 -9.86 -9.36
N ASN A 66 6.12 -8.81 -8.63
CA ASN A 66 5.22 -8.08 -7.73
C ASN A 66 4.53 -6.95 -8.49
N VAL A 67 3.22 -7.07 -8.67
CA VAL A 67 2.41 -6.12 -9.43
C VAL A 67 1.48 -5.35 -8.50
N ALA A 68 1.44 -4.03 -8.63
CA ALA A 68 0.59 -3.19 -7.80
C ALA A 68 -0.89 -3.45 -8.11
N VAL A 69 -1.67 -3.78 -7.08
CA VAL A 69 -3.12 -4.06 -7.20
C VAL A 69 -3.98 -2.90 -6.69
N ALA A 70 -3.48 -2.17 -5.70
CA ALA A 70 -4.17 -1.01 -5.13
C ALA A 70 -3.17 -0.07 -4.45
N HIS A 71 -3.52 1.19 -4.28
CA HIS A 71 -2.67 2.17 -3.59
C HIS A 71 -3.46 3.34 -3.03
N ASN A 72 -2.83 4.09 -2.14
CA ASN A 72 -3.21 5.44 -1.76
C ASN A 72 -1.93 6.25 -1.58
N TYR A 73 -1.75 7.30 -2.39
CA TYR A 73 -0.60 8.22 -2.29
C TYR A 73 -0.93 9.50 -1.50
N GLY A 74 -1.93 9.43 -0.60
CA GLY A 74 -2.45 10.58 0.14
C GLY A 74 -3.59 11.34 -0.56
N LEU A 75 -3.97 10.92 -1.77
CA LEU A 75 -5.07 11.52 -2.56
C LEU A 75 -6.32 10.64 -2.60
N GLY A 76 -6.36 9.61 -1.75
CA GLY A 76 -7.46 8.66 -1.64
C GLY A 76 -7.15 7.30 -2.29
N PRO A 77 -7.89 6.26 -1.90
CA PRO A 77 -7.67 4.89 -2.35
C PRO A 77 -7.98 4.71 -3.84
N LYS A 78 -7.15 3.92 -4.52
CA LYS A 78 -7.30 3.53 -5.93
C LYS A 78 -7.02 2.05 -6.10
N VAL A 79 -7.91 1.34 -6.80
CA VAL A 79 -7.74 -0.05 -7.20
C VAL A 79 -7.36 -0.09 -8.69
N GLN A 80 -6.41 -0.94 -9.06
CA GLN A 80 -5.98 -1.12 -10.44
C GLN A 80 -6.97 -2.02 -11.21
N ALA A 81 -7.33 -1.63 -12.43
CA ALA A 81 -8.37 -2.28 -13.21
C ALA A 81 -8.04 -3.70 -13.71
N GLN A 82 -6.79 -4.16 -13.58
CA GLN A 82 -6.24 -5.33 -14.29
C GLN A 82 -6.32 -6.66 -13.51
N PHE A 83 -7.01 -6.70 -12.36
CA PHE A 83 -6.96 -7.85 -11.45
C PHE A 83 -8.29 -8.60 -11.29
N GLY A 84 -9.19 -8.52 -12.28
CA GLY A 84 -10.44 -9.27 -12.27
C GLY A 84 -10.26 -10.79 -12.20
N SER A 85 -9.09 -11.32 -12.61
CA SER A 85 -8.76 -12.74 -12.46
C SER A 85 -8.52 -13.18 -11.00
N LEU A 86 -8.36 -12.25 -10.06
CA LEU A 86 -8.23 -12.55 -8.63
C LEU A 86 -9.60 -12.49 -7.91
N GLY A 87 -10.60 -11.86 -8.53
CA GLY A 87 -11.90 -11.55 -7.93
C GLY A 87 -12.19 -10.05 -7.96
N ARG A 88 -13.19 -9.63 -7.19
CA ARG A 88 -13.55 -8.21 -7.05
C ARG A 88 -12.74 -7.59 -5.92
N ILE A 89 -11.74 -6.81 -6.29
CA ILE A 89 -10.85 -6.11 -5.35
C ILE A 89 -11.46 -4.77 -4.93
N GLN A 90 -11.44 -4.52 -3.63
CA GLN A 90 -11.86 -3.28 -3.00
C GLN A 90 -10.86 -2.87 -1.91
N LEU A 91 -10.81 -1.59 -1.60
CA LEU A 91 -10.12 -1.08 -0.42
C LEU A 91 -11.17 -0.70 0.59
N GLN A 92 -11.06 -1.21 1.81
CA GLN A 92 -12.01 -0.90 2.86
C GLN A 92 -11.90 0.58 3.26
N GLU A 93 -13.03 1.27 3.32
CA GLU A 93 -13.09 2.67 3.73
C GLU A 93 -12.58 2.85 5.17
N ASN A 94 -11.86 3.95 5.42
CA ASN A 94 -11.25 4.29 6.72
C ASN A 94 -10.21 3.28 7.23
N SER A 95 -9.81 2.30 6.42
CA SER A 95 -8.64 1.45 6.66
C SER A 95 -7.77 1.38 5.40
N SER A 96 -6.69 0.61 5.48
CA SER A 96 -5.82 0.24 4.36
C SER A 96 -6.01 -1.23 3.96
N ALA A 97 -7.04 -1.89 4.47
CA ALA A 97 -7.27 -3.31 4.23
C ALA A 97 -7.73 -3.57 2.80
N LEU A 98 -7.14 -4.59 2.18
CA LEU A 98 -7.54 -5.08 0.86
C LEU A 98 -8.63 -6.13 1.03
N VAL A 99 -9.79 -5.89 0.45
CA VAL A 99 -10.90 -6.85 0.41
C VAL A 99 -10.94 -7.46 -0.97
N ILE A 100 -11.01 -8.79 -1.04
CA ILE A 100 -11.17 -9.52 -2.30
C ILE A 100 -12.40 -10.38 -2.16
N GLU A 101 -13.45 -10.03 -2.89
CA GLU A 101 -14.71 -10.79 -2.96
C GLU A 101 -14.73 -11.67 -4.22
N GLU A 102 -15.63 -12.65 -4.26
CA GLU A 102 -15.81 -13.55 -5.40
C GLU A 102 -14.47 -14.18 -5.81
N LEU A 103 -13.70 -14.60 -4.79
CA LEU A 103 -12.32 -15.08 -4.93
C LEU A 103 -12.20 -16.13 -6.01
N GLN A 104 -11.26 -15.92 -6.93
CA GLN A 104 -10.89 -16.90 -7.92
C GLN A 104 -9.70 -17.72 -7.41
N LYS A 105 -9.50 -18.94 -7.92
CA LYS A 105 -8.36 -19.79 -7.55
C LYS A 105 -7.00 -19.11 -7.80
N ASP A 106 -6.95 -18.27 -8.84
CA ASP A 106 -5.77 -17.48 -9.21
C ASP A 106 -5.42 -16.36 -8.21
N ALA A 107 -6.29 -16.08 -7.23
CA ALA A 107 -6.02 -15.14 -6.15
C ALA A 107 -5.03 -15.69 -5.10
N ALA A 108 -4.78 -16.99 -5.08
CA ALA A 108 -3.77 -17.59 -4.20
C ALA A 108 -2.37 -17.03 -4.53
N GLY A 109 -1.64 -16.59 -3.51
CA GLY A 109 -0.35 -15.94 -3.70
C GLY A 109 0.12 -15.12 -2.51
N MET A 110 1.14 -14.30 -2.74
CA MET A 110 1.66 -13.38 -1.73
C MET A 110 1.11 -11.98 -2.00
N TYR A 111 0.46 -11.41 -1.00
CA TYR A 111 0.06 -10.01 -0.99
C TYR A 111 1.01 -9.23 -0.10
N THR A 112 1.51 -8.11 -0.59
CA THR A 112 2.42 -7.24 0.16
C THR A 112 1.79 -5.86 0.27
N CYS A 113 1.64 -5.35 1.50
CA CYS A 113 1.36 -3.95 1.72
C CYS A 113 2.62 -3.24 2.18
N GLN A 114 3.04 -2.22 1.42
CA GLN A 114 4.08 -1.29 1.83
C GLN A 114 3.37 -0.09 2.47
N ALA A 115 3.48 0.05 3.79
CA ALA A 115 2.82 1.09 4.57
C ALA A 115 3.84 2.14 4.99
N LEU A 116 3.58 3.40 4.68
CA LEU A 116 4.36 4.53 5.15
C LEU A 116 3.49 5.37 6.08
N PHE A 117 3.99 5.53 7.30
CA PHE A 117 3.39 6.37 8.32
C PHE A 117 4.22 7.64 8.45
N ASP A 118 3.56 8.78 8.34
CA ASP A 118 4.14 10.08 8.67
C ASP A 118 3.70 10.43 10.09
N THR A 119 4.64 10.41 11.04
CA THR A 119 4.37 10.59 12.48
C THR A 119 5.23 11.70 13.05
N ASP A 120 4.85 12.23 14.21
CA ASP A 120 5.62 13.30 14.89
C ASP A 120 7.07 12.89 15.23
N GLU A 121 7.33 11.59 15.32
CA GLU A 121 8.67 11.03 15.60
C GLU A 121 9.46 10.73 14.31
N GLY A 122 8.88 11.02 13.15
CA GLY A 122 9.45 10.75 11.84
C GLY A 122 8.62 9.78 10.99
N ALA A 123 9.06 9.65 9.74
CA ALA A 123 8.52 8.66 8.82
C ALA A 123 8.93 7.24 9.22
N ARG A 124 7.97 6.31 9.18
CA ARG A 124 8.15 4.88 9.46
C ARG A 124 7.61 4.05 8.32
N ILE A 125 8.31 2.96 7.98
CA ILE A 125 7.90 2.05 6.91
C ILE A 125 7.73 0.65 7.48
N THR A 126 6.55 0.07 7.24
CA THR A 126 6.23 -1.30 7.60
C THR A 126 5.79 -2.07 6.36
N PHE A 127 6.34 -3.27 6.18
CA PHE A 127 5.93 -4.19 5.14
C PHE A 127 5.08 -5.31 5.75
N TYR A 128 3.85 -5.45 5.29
CA TYR A 128 2.97 -6.56 5.64
C TYR A 128 2.96 -7.57 4.50
N PHE A 129 3.24 -8.83 4.80
CA PHE A 129 3.24 -9.93 3.84
C PHE A 129 2.18 -10.94 4.27
N THR A 130 1.12 -11.07 3.48
CA THR A 130 0.06 -12.06 3.73
C THR A 130 0.09 -13.09 2.62
N ARG A 131 0.36 -14.36 2.97
CA ARG A 131 0.15 -15.48 2.06
C ARG A 131 -1.32 -15.86 2.07
N LEU A 132 -1.98 -15.76 0.93
CA LEU A 132 -3.35 -16.21 0.75
C LEU A 132 -3.37 -17.60 0.11
N GLU A 133 -4.02 -18.54 0.78
CA GLU A 133 -4.40 -19.84 0.22
C GLU A 133 -5.89 -19.80 -0.15
N VAL A 134 -6.21 -20.29 -1.36
CA VAL A 134 -7.59 -20.38 -1.84
C VAL A 134 -7.95 -21.85 -2.01
N GLU A 135 -8.86 -22.33 -1.18
CA GLU A 135 -9.33 -23.70 -1.16
C GLU A 135 -10.50 -23.91 -2.12
N ASP A 136 -10.61 -25.11 -2.68
CA ASP A 136 -11.79 -25.50 -3.45
C ASP A 136 -13.00 -25.61 -2.50
N ASN A 137 -14.20 -25.32 -3.01
CA ASN A 137 -15.45 -25.40 -2.25
C ASN A 137 -16.02 -26.82 -2.18
#